data_AF-A0A498R3E1-F1
#
_entry.id   AF-A0A498R3E1-F1
#
_cell.length_a   1.000
_cell.length_b   1.000
_cell.length_c   1.000
_cell.angle_alpha   90.00
_cell.angle_beta   90.00
_cell.angle_gamma   90.00
#
_symmetry.space_group_name_H-M   'P 1'
#
loop_
_entity.id
_entity.type
_entity.pdbx_description
1 polymer ?
#
loop_
_entity_poly.entity_id
_entity_poly.type
_entity_poly.pdbx_seq_one_letter_code
_entity_poly.pdbx_strand_id
1 'polypeptide(L)' 'MGDLEEKELEIEAMRLKLHRLVLTKKGNLADPEVAEYSAHLDKKIVDYEREKRAGRR' A
#
# COMPACT_ATOMS: atom_id res chain seq x y z
N MET A 1 15.15 -13.86 -3.21
CA MET A 1 14.16 -12.86 -2.81
C MET A 1 13.38 -13.47 -1.67
N GLY A 2 13.34 -12.80 -0.52
CA GLY A 2 12.54 -13.26 0.62
C GLY A 2 11.11 -12.74 0.53
N ASP A 3 10.15 -13.44 1.13
CA ASP A 3 8.72 -13.06 1.15
C ASP A 3 8.48 -11.59 1.59
N LEU A 4 9.35 -11.04 2.44
CA LEU A 4 9.28 -9.64 2.87
C LEU A 4 9.70 -8.65 1.76
N GLU A 5 10.72 -8.98 0.96
CA GLU A 5 11.15 -8.13 -0.15
C GLU A 5 10.06 -8.03 -1.22
N GLU A 6 9.38 -9.15 -1.51
CA GLU A 6 8.26 -9.17 -2.45
C GLU A 6 7.09 -8.31 -1.94
N LYS A 7 6.75 -8.42 -0.65
CA LYS A 7 5.71 -7.58 -0.02
C LYS A 7 6.08 -6.10 -0.03
N GLU A 8 7.35 -5.76 0.14
CA GLU A 8 7.82 -4.38 0.07
C GLU A 8 7.70 -3.80 -1.36
N LEU A 9 8.05 -4.60 -2.38
CA LEU A 9 7.85 -4.23 -3.78
C LEU A 9 6.36 -4.07 -4.14
N GLU A 10 5.50 -4.96 -3.64
CA GLU A 10 4.04 -4.82 -3.81
C GLU A 10 3.51 -3.52 -3.21
N ILE A 11 3.93 -3.19 -1.98
CA ILE A 11 3.53 -1.94 -1.31
C ILE A 11 3.96 -0.72 -2.13
N GLU A 12 5.18 -0.72 -2.66
CA GLU A 12 5.67 0.40 -3.47
C GLU A 12 4.91 0.51 -4.81
N ALA A 13 4.65 -0.61 -5.48
CA ALA A 13 3.81 -0.63 -6.67
C ALA A 13 2.40 -0.08 -6.37
N MET A 14 1.84 -0.43 -5.21
CA MET A 14 0.55 0.10 -4.78
C MET A 14 0.59 1.60 -4.48
N ARG A 15 1.65 2.12 -3.84
CA ARG A 15 1.83 3.56 -3.60
C ARG A 15 1.84 4.35 -4.89
N LEU A 16 2.58 3.88 -5.90
CA LEU A 16 2.63 4.50 -7.22
C LEU A 16 1.25 4.52 -7.89
N LYS A 17 0.49 3.41 -7.77
CA LYS A 17 -0.87 3.34 -8.31
C LYS A 17 -1.84 4.27 -7.59
N LEU A 18 -1.77 4.38 -6.25
CA LEU A 18 -2.57 5.35 -5.48
C LEU A 18 -2.26 6.78 -5.92
N HIS A 19 -0.98 7.13 -6.06
CA HIS A 19 -0.57 8.46 -6.52
C HIS A 19 -1.15 8.79 -7.91
N ARG A 20 -1.04 7.86 -8.86
CA ARG A 20 -1.66 8.02 -10.19
C ARG A 20 -3.17 8.17 -10.10
N LEU A 21 -3.83 7.37 -9.27
CA LEU A 21 -5.27 7.43 -9.07
C LEU A 21 -5.71 8.80 -8.54
N VAL A 22 -5.01 9.34 -7.53
CA VAL A 22 -5.26 10.69 -7.01
C VAL A 22 -5.09 11.75 -8.11
N LEU A 23 -4.04 11.66 -8.93
CA LEU A 23 -3.86 12.57 -10.08
C LEU A 23 -5.01 12.47 -11.09
N THR A 24 -5.42 11.25 -11.45
CA THR A 24 -6.55 11.00 -12.36
C THR A 24 -7.87 11.54 -11.80
N LYS A 25 -8.08 11.42 -10.49
CA LYS A 25 -9.25 11.96 -9.78
C LYS A 25 -9.12 13.45 -9.43
N LYS A 26 -8.12 14.15 -10.00
CA LYS A 26 -7.87 15.59 -9.79
C LYS A 26 -7.71 15.97 -8.32
N GLY A 27 -7.10 15.10 -7.52
CA GLY A 27 -6.91 15.32 -6.09
C GLY A 27 -8.15 15.02 -5.23
N ASN A 28 -9.21 14.42 -5.78
CA ASN A 28 -10.38 14.05 -4.99
C ASN A 28 -10.07 12.83 -4.09
N LEU A 29 -9.61 13.10 -2.88
CA LEU A 29 -9.32 12.07 -1.87
C LEU A 29 -10.57 11.40 -1.30
N ALA A 30 -11.74 12.01 -1.48
CA ALA A 30 -13.03 11.43 -1.10
C ALA A 30 -13.65 10.58 -2.22
N ASP A 31 -13.00 10.46 -3.37
CA ASP A 31 -13.41 9.52 -4.40
C ASP A 31 -13.42 8.10 -3.81
N PRO A 32 -14.54 7.35 -3.91
CA PRO A 32 -14.65 6.03 -3.28
C PRO A 32 -13.53 5.08 -3.69
N GLU A 33 -13.07 5.16 -4.94
CA GLU A 33 -11.98 4.34 -5.45
C GLU A 33 -10.64 4.70 -4.79
N VAL A 34 -10.37 5.99 -4.61
CA VAL A 34 -9.17 6.48 -3.90
C VAL A 34 -9.21 6.04 -2.44
N ALA A 35 -10.35 6.19 -1.78
CA ALA A 35 -10.52 5.84 -0.38
C ALA A 35 -10.36 4.32 -0.14
N GLU A 36 -11.01 3.50 -0.96
CA GLU A 36 -10.91 2.03 -0.89
C GLU A 36 -9.47 1.58 -1.16
N TYR A 37 -8.84 2.12 -2.20
CA TYR A 37 -7.48 1.78 -2.56
C TYR A 37 -6.47 2.19 -1.46
N SER A 38 -6.65 3.37 -0.86
CA SER A 38 -5.84 3.82 0.28
C SER A 38 -5.99 2.90 1.48
N ALA A 39 -7.22 2.52 1.84
CA ALA A 39 -7.47 1.62 2.96
C ALA A 39 -6.85 0.24 2.73
N HIS A 40 -6.87 -0.25 1.49
CA HIS A 40 -6.22 -1.50 1.13
C HIS A 40 -4.68 -1.42 1.27
N LEU A 41 -4.07 -0.31 0.83
CA LEU A 41 -2.64 -0.06 0.99
C LEU A 41 -2.23 0.01 2.47
N ASP A 42 -2.99 0.72 3.30
CA ASP A 42 -2.71 0.84 4.73
C ASP A 42 -2.71 -0.53 5.42
N LYS A 43 -3.70 -1.38 5.09
CA LYS A 43 -3.75 -2.75 5.61
C LYS A 43 -2.50 -3.55 5.23
N LYS A 44 -2.07 -3.48 3.96
CA LYS A 44 -0.86 -4.17 3.48
C LYS A 44 0.41 -3.70 4.19
N ILE A 45 0.54 -2.39 4.45
CA ILE A 45 1.67 -1.82 5.20
C ILE A 45 1.68 -2.36 6.64
N VAL A 46 0.53 -2.35 7.31
CA VAL A 46 0.42 -2.86 8.70
C VAL A 46 0.79 -4.34 8.76
N ASP A 47 0.31 -5.15 7.84
CA ASP A 47 0.60 -6.59 7.79
C ASP A 47 2.10 -6.84 7.55
N TYR A 48 2.72 -6.14 6.59
CA TYR A 48 4.17 -6.19 6.36
C TYR A 48 4.98 -5.81 7.60
N GLU A 49 4.62 -4.71 8.27
CA GLU A 49 5.32 -4.25 9.48
C GLU A 49 5.18 -5.26 10.64
N ARG A 50 4.03 -5.92 10.76
CA ARG A 50 3.82 -6.98 11.76
C ARG A 50 4.71 -8.18 11.49
N GLU A 51 4.74 -8.66 10.25
CA GLU A 51 5.57 -9.80 9.86
C GLU A 51 7.06 -9.50 9.98
N LYS A 52 7.50 -8.32 9.52
CA LYS A 52 8.87 -7.85 9.66
C LYS A 52 9.32 -7.80 11.12
N ARG A 53 8.44 -7.43 12.05
CA ARG A 53 8.72 -7.44 13.49
C ARG A 53 8.74 -8.86 14.07
N ALA A 54 7.88 -9.75 13.58
CA ALA A 54 7.83 -11.15 14.02
C ALA A 54 9.10 -11.93 13.62
N GLY A 55 9.61 -11.74 12.40
CA GLY A 55 10.84 -12.37 11.92
C GLY A 55 12.14 -11.84 12.54
N ARG A 56 12.07 -10.81 13.40
CA ARG A 56 13.21 -10.27 14.16
C ARG A 56 13.32 -10.83 15.59
N ARG A 57 12.38 -11.66 16.02
CA ARG A 57 12.39 -12.36 17.31
C ARG A 57 13.01 -13.73 17.16
#